data_AF-A0A3B8XC21-F1
#
_entry.id   AF-A0A3B8XC21-F1
#
_cell.length_a   1.000
_cell.length_b   1.000
_cell.length_c   1.000
_cell.angle_alpha   90.00
_cell.angle_beta   90.00
_cell.angle_gamma   90.00
#
_symmetry.space_group_name_H-M   'P 1'
#
loop_
_entity.id
_entity.type
_entity.pdbx_description
1 polymer ?
#
loop_
_entity_poly.entity_id
_entity_poly.type
_entity_poly.pdbx_seq_one_letter_code
_entity_poly.pdbx_strand_id
1 'polypeptide(L)'
;MRAAGRLAAGRDPYDLCQTMGCLEPTGPQYVTPLPLAWLLQPVVGVDNHVLAAAAVILLNASLVIFLFCVLRALRVDDWQLGALLVLVAIAFEPTIANIVEGQINLVLLALSGVWLLAWIGGRWWGGAALGVAVALKLIQAPVGLLVLWARRWSMLAAALVAGLGLWLLAAPQYLFEYLFKVVPTIGAGTGFFENHSPGGTVARLLAPDTFFGYARGTPL
;
A
#
# COMPACT_ATOMS: atom_id res chain seq x y z
N MET A 1 -9.92 -7.40 -8.02
CA MET A 1 -10.22 -7.85 -9.40
C MET A 1 -11.15 -6.93 -10.19
N ARG A 2 -12.21 -6.32 -9.61
CA ARG A 2 -13.17 -5.48 -10.35
C ARG A 2 -12.54 -4.32 -11.14
N ALA A 3 -11.69 -3.50 -10.52
CA ALA A 3 -11.01 -2.38 -11.19
C ALA A 3 -10.11 -2.85 -12.35
N ALA A 4 -9.34 -3.92 -12.14
CA ALA A 4 -8.50 -4.54 -13.17
C ALA A 4 -9.33 -5.06 -14.36
N GLY A 5 -10.45 -5.72 -14.09
CA GLY A 5 -11.37 -6.20 -15.14
C GLY A 5 -11.98 -5.06 -15.95
N ARG A 6 -12.33 -3.93 -15.33
CA ARG A 6 -12.82 -2.74 -16.04
C ARG A 6 -11.76 -2.11 -16.91
N LEU A 7 -10.54 -1.93 -16.38
CA LEU A 7 -9.41 -1.47 -17.18
C LEU A 7 -9.15 -2.40 -18.37
N ALA A 8 -9.19 -3.72 -18.17
CA ALA A 8 -8.99 -4.71 -19.23
C ALA A 8 -10.09 -4.64 -20.31
N ALA A 9 -11.32 -4.27 -19.93
CA ALA A 9 -12.44 -4.06 -20.84
C ALA A 9 -12.47 -2.64 -21.46
N GLY A 10 -11.44 -1.81 -21.26
CA GLY A 10 -11.39 -0.44 -21.75
C GLY A 10 -12.39 0.52 -21.07
N ARG A 11 -12.88 0.16 -19.89
CA ARG A 11 -13.85 0.94 -19.11
C ARG A 11 -13.16 1.68 -17.97
N ASP A 12 -13.76 2.80 -17.58
CA ASP A 12 -13.32 3.56 -16.41
C ASP A 12 -13.48 2.71 -15.12
N PRO A 13 -12.41 2.49 -14.34
CA PRO A 13 -12.47 1.74 -13.08
C PRO A 13 -13.21 2.48 -11.94
N TYR A 14 -13.42 3.79 -12.04
CA TYR A 14 -13.95 4.65 -10.98
C TYR A 14 -15.38 5.18 -11.22
N ASP A 15 -15.94 4.98 -12.42
CA ASP A 15 -17.33 5.34 -12.82
C ASP A 15 -18.46 4.67 -12.01
N LEU A 16 -18.16 3.73 -11.10
CA LEU A 16 -19.16 2.85 -10.46
C LEU A 16 -20.28 3.59 -9.71
N CYS A 17 -20.03 4.83 -9.28
CA CYS A 17 -21.03 5.73 -8.71
C CYS A 17 -22.15 6.05 -9.70
N GLN A 18 -21.84 6.22 -10.99
CA GLN A 18 -22.81 6.48 -12.06
C GLN A 18 -23.56 5.21 -12.49
N THR A 19 -22.92 4.04 -12.41
CA THR A 19 -23.49 2.78 -12.91
C THR A 19 -24.17 1.91 -11.84
N MET A 20 -23.82 2.05 -10.55
CA MET A 20 -24.32 1.21 -9.45
C MET A 20 -24.78 1.97 -8.21
N GLY A 21 -24.75 3.30 -8.22
CA GLY A 21 -25.06 4.15 -7.07
C GLY A 21 -23.89 4.23 -6.09
N CYS A 22 -23.69 5.41 -5.47
CA CYS A 22 -22.59 5.67 -4.53
C CYS A 22 -22.78 5.03 -3.15
N LEU A 23 -23.32 3.81 -3.10
CA LEU A 23 -23.69 3.13 -1.84
C LEU A 23 -22.46 2.63 -1.06
N GLU A 24 -21.30 2.50 -1.70
CA GLU A 24 -20.03 2.12 -1.07
C GLU A 24 -18.88 3.01 -1.54
N PRO A 25 -18.78 4.27 -1.05
CA PRO A 25 -17.70 5.20 -1.43
C PRO A 25 -16.30 4.70 -1.00
N THR A 26 -16.24 3.69 -0.12
CA THR A 26 -15.01 3.04 0.37
C THR A 26 -14.85 1.60 -0.12
N GLY A 27 -15.69 1.15 -1.07
CA GLY A 27 -15.59 -0.20 -1.61
C GLY A 27 -14.21 -0.46 -2.25
N PRO A 28 -13.77 -1.74 -2.37
CA PRO A 28 -12.44 -2.10 -2.86
C PRO A 28 -12.07 -1.47 -4.21
N GLN A 29 -13.08 -1.21 -5.04
CA GLN A 29 -12.97 -0.49 -6.31
C GLN A 29 -12.44 0.96 -6.19
N TYR A 30 -12.80 1.70 -5.13
CA TYR A 30 -12.37 3.09 -4.92
C TYR A 30 -11.02 3.16 -4.21
N VAL A 31 -10.68 2.16 -3.41
CA VAL A 31 -9.42 2.15 -2.65
C VAL A 31 -8.24 1.65 -3.49
N THR A 32 -8.50 1.01 -4.65
CA THR A 32 -7.44 0.45 -5.49
C THR A 32 -6.72 1.53 -6.30
N PRO A 33 -5.40 1.75 -6.10
CA PRO A 33 -4.62 2.65 -6.93
C PRO A 33 -4.46 2.10 -8.36
N LEU A 34 -4.39 3.01 -9.34
CA LEU A 34 -4.26 2.68 -10.76
C LEU A 34 -3.12 1.70 -11.08
N PRO A 35 -1.89 1.88 -10.55
CA PRO A 35 -0.81 0.89 -10.69
C PRO A 35 -1.20 -0.54 -10.34
N LEU A 36 -1.91 -0.72 -9.23
CA LEU A 36 -2.30 -2.06 -8.78
C LEU A 36 -3.39 -2.65 -9.68
N ALA A 37 -4.38 -1.85 -10.06
CA ALA A 37 -5.43 -2.29 -10.98
C ALA A 37 -4.86 -2.66 -12.36
N TRP A 38 -3.89 -1.90 -12.86
CA TRP A 38 -3.22 -2.16 -14.13
C TRP A 38 -2.37 -3.44 -14.09
N LEU A 39 -1.56 -3.63 -13.05
CA LEU A 39 -0.74 -4.85 -12.87
C LEU A 39 -1.56 -6.14 -12.78
N LEU A 40 -2.81 -6.05 -12.30
CA LEU A 40 -3.70 -7.20 -12.16
C LEU A 40 -4.50 -7.53 -13.43
N GLN A 41 -4.40 -6.74 -14.50
CA GLN A 41 -5.10 -7.02 -15.77
C GLN A 41 -4.78 -8.41 -16.36
N PRO A 42 -3.52 -8.88 -16.41
CA PRO A 42 -3.18 -10.15 -17.06
C PRO A 42 -3.81 -11.38 -16.39
N VAL A 43 -4.23 -11.24 -15.13
CA VAL A 43 -4.80 -12.32 -14.33
C VAL A 43 -6.32 -12.20 -14.19
N VAL A 44 -6.95 -11.30 -14.95
CA VAL A 44 -8.42 -11.21 -15.04
C VAL A 44 -8.95 -12.50 -15.69
N GLY A 45 -9.91 -13.15 -15.03
CA GLY A 45 -10.51 -14.40 -15.50
C GLY A 45 -9.78 -15.67 -15.05
N VAL A 46 -8.65 -15.55 -14.35
CA VAL A 46 -8.02 -16.68 -13.65
C VAL A 46 -8.91 -17.10 -12.48
N ASP A 47 -8.91 -18.40 -12.19
CA ASP A 47 -9.65 -18.98 -11.07
C ASP A 47 -9.29 -18.31 -9.72
N ASN A 48 -10.32 -18.05 -8.91
CA ASN A 48 -10.16 -17.34 -7.65
C ASN A 48 -9.33 -18.11 -6.62
N HIS A 49 -9.37 -19.45 -6.61
CA HIS A 49 -8.54 -20.25 -5.70
C HIS A 49 -7.07 -20.13 -6.08
N VAL A 50 -6.76 -20.17 -7.38
CA VAL A 50 -5.39 -19.96 -7.88
C VAL A 50 -4.88 -18.57 -7.51
N LEU A 51 -5.71 -17.53 -7.70
CA LEU A 51 -5.35 -16.16 -7.32
C LEU A 51 -5.14 -16.00 -5.82
N ALA A 52 -6.00 -16.62 -5.00
CA ALA A 52 -5.87 -16.58 -3.54
C ALA A 52 -4.57 -17.28 -3.09
N ALA A 53 -4.28 -18.46 -3.62
CA ALA A 53 -3.05 -19.18 -3.32
C ALA A 53 -1.80 -18.38 -3.74
N ALA A 54 -1.81 -17.80 -4.95
CA ALA A 54 -0.71 -16.97 -5.44
C ALA A 54 -0.52 -15.72 -4.58
N ALA A 55 -1.61 -15.07 -4.16
CA ALA A 55 -1.56 -13.93 -3.25
C ALA A 55 -0.95 -14.31 -1.90
N VAL A 56 -1.40 -15.41 -1.28
CA VAL A 56 -0.83 -15.91 -0.01
C VAL A 56 0.67 -16.16 -0.15
N ILE A 57 1.11 -16.81 -1.23
CA ILE A 57 2.54 -17.08 -1.49
C ILE A 57 3.31 -15.75 -1.62
N LEU A 58 2.81 -14.81 -2.43
CA LEU A 58 3.44 -13.51 -2.66
C LEU A 58 3.58 -12.71 -1.36
N LEU A 59 2.52 -12.68 -0.54
CA LEU A 59 2.50 -11.93 0.71
C LEU A 59 3.46 -12.52 1.75
N ASN A 60 3.52 -13.85 1.88
CA ASN A 60 4.49 -14.52 2.76
C ASN A 60 5.93 -14.36 2.25
N ALA A 61 6.15 -14.44 0.94
CA ALA A 61 7.47 -14.17 0.35
C ALA A 61 7.91 -12.73 0.61
N SER A 62 6.97 -11.77 0.57
CA SER A 62 7.24 -10.36 0.88
C SER A 62 7.68 -10.17 2.33
N LEU A 63 7.03 -10.86 3.28
CA LEU A 63 7.45 -10.86 4.68
C LEU A 63 8.87 -11.42 4.85
N VAL A 64 9.19 -12.54 4.17
CA VAL A 64 10.54 -13.12 4.20
C VAL A 64 11.58 -12.14 3.64
N ILE A 65 11.29 -11.48 2.52
CA ILE A 65 12.17 -10.47 1.92
C ILE A 65 12.40 -9.31 2.89
N PHE A 66 11.35 -8.82 3.54
CA PHE A 66 11.47 -7.77 4.54
C PHE A 66 12.42 -8.17 5.68
N LEU A 67 12.17 -9.33 6.31
CA LEU A 67 12.97 -9.82 7.42
C LEU A 67 14.43 -9.98 7.00
N PHE A 68 14.68 -10.59 5.84
CA PHE A 68 16.02 -10.73 5.30
C PHE A 68 16.71 -9.37 5.10
N CYS A 69 16.05 -8.42 4.45
CA CYS A 69 16.62 -7.10 4.19
C CYS A 69 16.91 -6.35 5.49
N VAL A 70 16.00 -6.37 6.47
CA VAL A 70 16.17 -5.68 7.75
C VAL A 70 17.30 -6.29 8.57
N LEU A 71 17.33 -7.63 8.73
CA LEU A 71 18.41 -8.30 9.46
C LEU A 71 19.77 -7.99 8.82
N ARG A 72 19.84 -7.97 7.49
CA ARG A 72 21.07 -7.62 6.77
C ARG A 72 21.45 -6.15 6.92
N ALA A 73 20.47 -5.26 6.89
CA ALA A 73 20.64 -3.82 7.08
C ALA A 73 21.19 -3.53 8.49
N LEU A 74 20.66 -4.23 9.51
CA LEU A 74 21.09 -4.14 10.90
C LEU A 74 22.38 -4.92 11.22
N ARG A 75 22.93 -5.66 10.25
CA ARG A 75 24.13 -6.51 10.42
C ARG A 75 24.00 -7.50 11.58
N VAL A 76 22.85 -8.16 11.64
CA VAL A 76 22.61 -9.23 12.63
C VAL A 76 23.33 -10.49 12.14
N ASP A 77 24.46 -10.81 12.77
CA ASP A 77 25.25 -12.00 12.46
C ASP A 77 24.98 -13.17 13.45
N ASP A 78 24.42 -12.87 14.62
CA ASP A 78 24.04 -13.87 15.62
C ASP A 78 22.66 -14.47 15.30
N TRP A 79 22.60 -15.80 15.19
CA TRP A 79 21.37 -16.50 14.81
C TRP A 79 20.30 -16.50 15.90
N GLN A 80 20.67 -16.42 17.18
CA GLN A 80 19.71 -16.38 18.30
C GLN A 80 19.02 -15.02 18.33
N LEU A 81 19.79 -13.94 18.16
CA LEU A 81 19.26 -12.59 17.99
C LEU A 81 18.41 -12.50 16.73
N GLY A 82 18.88 -13.07 15.62
CA GLY A 82 18.11 -13.15 14.37
C GLY A 82 16.76 -13.85 14.56
N ALA A 83 16.75 -15.02 15.20
CA ALA A 83 15.53 -15.77 15.50
C ALA A 83 14.59 -14.99 16.43
N LEU A 84 15.12 -14.35 17.48
CA LEU A 84 14.34 -13.52 18.38
C LEU A 84 13.67 -12.36 17.63
N LEU A 85 14.41 -11.63 16.79
CA LEU A 85 13.89 -10.52 16.02
C LEU A 85 12.81 -10.97 15.02
N VAL A 86 12.99 -12.13 14.38
CA VAL A 86 11.95 -12.73 13.51
C VAL A 86 10.70 -13.07 14.31
N LEU A 87 10.84 -13.71 15.47
CA LEU A 87 9.70 -14.04 16.34
C LEU A 87 8.97 -12.78 16.79
N VAL A 88 9.70 -11.74 17.23
CA VAL A 88 9.11 -10.46 17.63
C VAL A 88 8.38 -9.80 16.46
N ALA A 89 8.98 -9.78 15.26
CA ALA A 89 8.38 -9.16 14.09
C ALA A 89 7.09 -9.88 13.65
N ILE A 90 7.07 -11.22 13.71
CA ILE A 90 5.89 -12.03 13.38
C ILE A 90 4.83 -11.94 14.48
N ALA A 91 5.23 -11.93 15.75
CA ALA A 91 4.32 -11.84 16.90
C ALA A 91 3.70 -10.45 17.09
N PHE A 92 4.28 -9.43 16.45
CA PHE A 92 3.75 -8.07 16.49
C PHE A 92 2.36 -8.04 15.85
N GLU A 93 1.35 -7.61 16.61
CA GLU A 93 -0.06 -7.68 16.21
C GLU A 93 -0.32 -7.06 14.83
N PRO A 94 0.24 -5.89 14.46
CA PRO A 94 0.06 -5.34 13.12
C PRO A 94 0.58 -6.26 12.02
N THR A 95 1.66 -7.01 12.24
CA THR A 95 2.15 -7.99 11.26
C THR A 95 1.17 -9.15 11.11
N ILE A 96 0.68 -9.69 12.24
CA ILE A 96 -0.29 -10.80 12.24
C ILE A 96 -1.58 -10.39 11.53
N ALA A 97 -2.14 -9.22 11.87
CA ALA A 97 -3.37 -8.71 11.27
C ALA A 97 -3.23 -8.64 9.74
N ASN A 98 -2.10 -8.12 9.23
CA ASN A 98 -1.85 -8.04 7.79
C ASN A 98 -1.66 -9.42 7.11
N ILE A 99 -1.14 -10.42 7.81
CA ILE A 99 -1.05 -11.81 7.32
C ILE A 99 -2.44 -12.42 7.22
N VAL A 100 -3.24 -12.30 8.29
CA VAL A 100 -4.58 -12.90 8.39
C VAL A 100 -5.54 -12.26 7.38
N GLU A 101 -5.49 -10.95 7.23
CA GLU A 101 -6.34 -10.18 6.31
C GLU A 101 -5.85 -10.24 4.85
N GLY A 102 -4.65 -10.78 4.59
CA GLY A 102 -4.09 -10.87 3.24
C GLY A 102 -3.84 -9.50 2.60
N GLN A 103 -3.39 -8.51 3.40
CA GLN A 103 -3.23 -7.14 2.91
C GLN A 103 -1.95 -6.95 2.08
N ILE A 104 -2.04 -6.11 1.04
CA ILE A 104 -0.89 -5.66 0.23
C ILE A 104 0.20 -4.95 1.05
N ASN A 105 -0.08 -4.57 2.29
CA ASN A 105 0.91 -3.96 3.18
C ASN A 105 2.14 -4.83 3.38
N LEU A 106 2.05 -6.16 3.27
CA LEU A 106 3.24 -7.03 3.33
C LEU A 106 4.18 -6.80 2.14
N VAL A 107 3.64 -6.47 0.96
CA VAL A 107 4.45 -6.04 -0.20
C VAL A 107 5.12 -4.70 0.08
N LEU A 108 4.41 -3.75 0.68
CA LEU A 108 4.99 -2.46 1.08
C LEU A 108 6.07 -2.63 2.15
N LEU A 109 5.88 -3.59 3.05
CA LEU A 109 6.84 -3.94 4.08
C LEU A 109 8.14 -4.48 3.44
N ALA A 110 8.03 -5.38 2.45
CA ALA A 110 9.19 -5.83 1.65
C ALA A 110 9.93 -4.67 0.99
N LEU A 111 9.20 -3.78 0.32
CA LEU A 111 9.77 -2.58 -0.33
C LEU A 111 10.45 -1.66 0.69
N SER A 112 9.90 -1.55 1.91
CA SER A 112 10.49 -0.78 3.01
C SER A 112 11.79 -1.40 3.51
N GLY A 113 11.86 -2.74 3.61
CA GLY A 113 13.09 -3.46 3.93
C GLY A 113 14.17 -3.25 2.86
N VAL A 114 13.79 -3.36 1.58
CA VAL A 114 14.66 -3.08 0.43
C VAL A 114 15.17 -1.63 0.47
N TRP A 115 14.29 -0.66 0.71
CA TRP A 115 14.65 0.75 0.90
C TRP A 115 15.65 0.92 2.05
N LEU A 116 15.41 0.32 3.22
CA LEU A 116 16.29 0.44 4.38
C LEU A 116 17.68 -0.15 4.10
N LEU A 117 17.75 -1.30 3.43
CA LEU A 117 19.01 -1.93 3.05
C LEU A 117 19.82 -1.03 2.10
N ALA A 118 19.17 -0.41 1.11
CA ALA A 118 19.81 0.58 0.25
C ALA A 118 20.22 1.84 1.01
N TRP A 119 19.36 2.32 1.92
CA TRP A 119 19.60 3.50 2.72
C TRP A 119 20.89 3.38 3.54
N ILE A 120 21.02 2.29 4.29
CA ILE A 120 22.23 2.02 5.09
C ILE A 120 23.45 1.85 4.17
N GLY A 121 23.27 1.23 3.00
CA GLY A 121 24.33 1.06 2.01
C GLY A 121 24.68 2.29 1.16
N GLY A 122 24.00 3.44 1.33
CA GLY A 122 24.24 4.63 0.50
C GLY A 122 23.79 4.51 -0.96
N ARG A 123 22.92 3.54 -1.29
CA ARG A 123 22.58 3.15 -2.67
C ARG A 123 21.34 3.89 -3.18
N TRP A 124 21.41 4.42 -4.41
CA TRP A 124 20.33 5.19 -5.03
C TRP A 124 19.06 4.35 -5.30
N TRP A 125 19.21 3.05 -5.57
CA TRP A 125 18.10 2.19 -5.96
C TRP A 125 17.06 1.99 -4.85
N GLY A 126 17.38 2.29 -3.59
CA GLY A 126 16.37 2.33 -2.52
C GLY A 126 15.25 3.32 -2.82
N GLY A 127 15.56 4.35 -3.61
CA GLY A 127 14.59 5.31 -4.11
C GLY A 127 13.55 4.64 -5.01
N ALA A 128 13.96 3.74 -5.90
CA ALA A 128 13.01 3.02 -6.76
C ALA A 128 12.02 2.19 -5.93
N ALA A 129 12.50 1.50 -4.89
CA ALA A 129 11.64 0.75 -3.97
C ALA A 129 10.63 1.67 -3.25
N LEU A 130 11.09 2.83 -2.76
CA LEU A 130 10.22 3.86 -2.18
C LEU A 130 9.18 4.37 -3.18
N GLY A 131 9.60 4.71 -4.41
CA GLY A 131 8.71 5.22 -5.46
C GLY A 131 7.60 4.23 -5.81
N VAL A 132 7.95 2.95 -5.99
CA VAL A 132 6.98 1.87 -6.21
C VAL A 132 6.05 1.72 -5.00
N ALA A 133 6.58 1.75 -3.77
CA ALA A 133 5.76 1.63 -2.57
C ALA A 133 4.73 2.76 -2.45
N VAL A 134 5.14 4.01 -2.72
CA VAL A 134 4.24 5.17 -2.76
C VAL A 134 3.18 5.02 -3.85
N ALA A 135 3.57 4.51 -5.02
CA ALA A 135 2.64 4.31 -6.12
C ALA A 135 1.58 3.23 -5.84
N LEU A 136 1.94 2.20 -5.08
CA LEU A 136 1.01 1.16 -4.63
C LEU A 136 0.18 1.59 -3.43
N LYS A 137 0.71 2.41 -2.52
CA LYS A 137 -0.04 2.96 -1.39
C LYS A 137 0.59 4.27 -0.91
N LEU A 138 -0.17 5.35 -1.01
CA LEU A 138 0.28 6.71 -0.70
C LEU A 138 0.75 6.89 0.76
N ILE A 139 0.35 5.99 1.67
CA ILE A 139 0.76 6.00 3.08
C ILE A 139 2.29 5.95 3.27
N GLN A 140 3.04 5.49 2.27
CA GLN A 140 4.51 5.41 2.30
C GLN A 140 5.20 6.76 1.96
N ALA A 141 4.45 7.76 1.47
CA ALA A 141 5.01 9.04 1.03
C ALA A 141 5.81 9.80 2.11
N PRO A 142 5.48 9.76 3.41
CA PRO A 142 6.27 10.44 4.45
C PRO A 142 7.73 10.00 4.52
N VAL A 143 8.06 8.77 4.12
CA VAL A 143 9.47 8.30 4.06
C VAL A 143 10.27 9.12 3.03
N GLY A 144 9.63 9.64 1.99
CA GLY A 144 10.25 10.56 1.03
C GLY A 144 10.73 11.87 1.66
N LEU A 145 10.06 12.35 2.70
CA LEU A 145 10.50 13.55 3.45
C LEU A 145 11.82 13.29 4.17
N LEU A 146 12.03 12.08 4.69
CA LEU A 146 13.30 11.68 5.28
C LEU A 146 14.44 11.66 4.24
N VAL A 147 14.16 11.15 3.04
CA VAL A 147 15.15 11.14 1.93
C VAL A 147 15.51 12.58 1.51
N LEU A 148 14.50 13.46 1.45
CA LEU A 148 14.67 14.87 1.16
C LEU A 148 15.47 15.60 2.25
N TRP A 149 15.11 15.38 3.51
CA TRP A 149 15.82 15.93 4.66
C TRP A 149 17.30 15.52 4.68
N ALA A 150 17.56 14.24 4.41
CA ALA A 150 18.94 13.72 4.31
C ALA A 150 19.65 14.10 3.01
N ARG A 151 19.01 14.90 2.13
CA ARG A 151 19.57 15.42 0.88
C ARG A 151 20.09 14.32 -0.05
N ARG A 152 19.44 13.14 -0.06
CA ARG A 152 19.82 12.03 -0.93
C ARG A 152 19.19 12.15 -2.31
N TRP A 153 19.67 13.12 -3.09
CA TRP A 153 19.06 13.52 -4.37
C TRP A 153 18.95 12.39 -5.40
N SER A 154 19.95 11.51 -5.50
CA SER A 154 19.91 10.35 -6.40
C SER A 154 18.81 9.37 -6.03
N MET A 155 18.58 9.17 -4.73
CA MET A 155 17.49 8.35 -4.21
C MET A 155 16.14 9.01 -4.44
N LEU A 156 16.03 10.33 -4.24
CA LEU A 156 14.81 11.06 -4.58
C LEU A 156 14.47 10.98 -6.07
N ALA A 157 15.45 11.18 -6.94
CA ALA A 157 15.27 11.08 -8.38
C ALA A 157 14.77 9.68 -8.77
N ALA A 158 15.37 8.62 -8.21
CA ALA A 158 14.92 7.26 -8.44
C ALA A 158 13.50 6.99 -7.93
N ALA A 159 13.12 7.57 -6.78
CA ALA A 159 11.76 7.47 -6.27
C ALA A 159 10.74 8.18 -7.17
N LEU A 160 11.07 9.37 -7.65
CA LEU A 160 10.23 10.12 -8.58
C LEU A 160 10.08 9.37 -9.91
N VAL A 161 11.18 8.90 -10.50
CA VAL A 161 11.16 8.18 -11.77
C VAL A 161 10.37 6.88 -11.65
N ALA A 162 10.62 6.07 -10.61
CA ALA A 162 9.91 4.80 -10.44
C ALA A 162 8.43 5.02 -10.09
N GLY A 163 8.13 5.94 -9.17
CA GLY A 163 6.76 6.22 -8.73
C GLY A 163 5.93 6.86 -9.84
N LEU A 164 6.36 8.02 -10.35
CA LEU A 164 5.65 8.71 -11.44
C LEU A 164 5.65 7.90 -12.72
N GLY A 165 6.76 7.22 -13.04
CA GLY A 165 6.83 6.33 -14.20
C GLY A 165 5.76 5.24 -14.12
N LEU A 166 5.57 4.62 -12.96
CA LEU A 166 4.52 3.61 -12.79
C LEU A 166 3.12 4.19 -12.94
N TRP A 167 2.85 5.38 -12.40
CA TRP A 167 1.55 6.07 -12.58
C TRP A 167 1.28 6.49 -14.02
N LEU A 168 2.31 6.94 -14.75
CA LEU A 168 2.21 7.36 -16.15
C LEU A 168 2.03 6.16 -17.09
N LEU A 169 2.51 4.98 -16.70
CA LEU A 169 2.28 3.73 -17.43
C LEU A 169 0.90 3.12 -17.09
N ALA A 170 0.49 3.21 -15.83
CA ALA A 170 -0.72 2.58 -15.31
C ALA A 170 -1.99 3.39 -15.61
N ALA A 171 -2.46 3.32 -16.86
CA ALA A 171 -3.69 3.97 -17.32
C ALA A 171 -3.74 5.48 -16.99
N PRO A 172 -2.81 6.29 -17.54
CA PRO A 172 -2.63 7.70 -17.20
C PRO A 172 -3.88 8.55 -17.44
N GLN A 173 -4.78 8.12 -18.33
CA GLN A 173 -6.05 8.81 -18.62
C GLN A 173 -6.96 8.94 -17.38
N TYR A 174 -6.82 8.07 -16.37
CA TYR A 174 -7.63 8.11 -15.15
C TYR A 174 -6.90 8.76 -13.96
N LEU A 175 -5.65 9.21 -14.15
CA LEU A 175 -4.83 9.79 -13.08
C LEU A 175 -5.50 11.00 -12.44
N PHE A 176 -6.05 11.91 -13.25
CA PHE A 176 -6.70 13.13 -12.76
C PHE A 176 -7.94 12.81 -11.92
N GLU A 177 -8.77 11.90 -12.40
CA GLU A 177 -9.94 11.41 -11.66
C GLU A 177 -9.54 10.75 -10.33
N TYR A 178 -8.51 9.91 -10.36
CA TYR A 178 -8.00 9.31 -9.13
C TYR A 178 -7.56 10.38 -8.12
N LEU A 179 -6.73 11.34 -8.55
CA LEU A 179 -6.17 12.35 -7.64
C LEU A 179 -7.20 13.33 -7.08
N PHE A 180 -8.22 13.71 -7.87
CA PHE A 180 -9.15 14.77 -7.48
C PHE A 180 -10.53 14.29 -7.06
N LYS A 181 -10.92 13.05 -7.40
CA LYS A 181 -12.18 12.46 -6.92
C LYS A 181 -11.93 11.35 -5.93
N VAL A 182 -11.05 10.40 -6.25
CA VAL A 182 -10.89 9.18 -5.44
C VAL A 182 -10.08 9.45 -4.16
N VAL A 183 -8.89 10.06 -4.27
CA VAL A 183 -7.99 10.32 -3.14
C VAL A 183 -8.65 11.16 -2.03
N PRO A 184 -9.39 12.26 -2.32
CA PRO A 184 -10.07 13.02 -1.29
C PRO A 184 -11.16 12.20 -0.57
N THR A 185 -11.94 11.39 -1.29
CA THR A 185 -13.00 10.56 -0.72
C THR A 185 -12.44 9.48 0.19
N ILE A 186 -11.43 8.73 -0.25
CA ILE A 186 -10.79 7.70 0.59
C ILE A 186 -9.95 8.31 1.73
N GLY A 187 -9.47 9.54 1.54
CA GLY A 187 -8.66 10.29 2.49
C GLY A 187 -9.47 10.84 3.68
N ALA A 188 -10.75 11.17 3.47
CA ALA A 188 -11.66 11.64 4.51
C ALA A 188 -11.96 10.54 5.53
N GLY A 189 -12.38 9.37 5.05
CA GLY A 189 -12.56 8.14 5.83
C GLY A 189 -13.43 8.28 7.10
N THR A 190 -13.44 7.24 7.93
CA THR A 190 -14.15 7.19 9.23
C THR A 190 -13.17 6.95 10.38
N GLY A 191 -13.58 7.18 11.64
CA GLY A 191 -12.71 6.86 12.78
C GLY A 191 -12.57 5.35 13.08
N PHE A 192 -13.22 4.48 12.31
CA PHE A 192 -13.14 3.02 12.46
C PHE A 192 -11.71 2.51 12.37
N PHE A 193 -11.25 1.65 13.29
CA PHE A 193 -9.84 1.29 13.49
C PHE A 193 -9.09 0.75 12.26
N GLU A 194 -9.79 0.07 11.34
CA GLU A 194 -9.20 -0.43 10.08
C GLU A 194 -8.92 0.67 9.04
N ASN A 195 -9.46 1.88 9.24
CA ASN A 195 -9.21 2.99 8.33
C ASN A 195 -7.81 3.57 8.52
N HIS A 196 -6.91 3.33 7.58
CA HIS A 196 -5.55 3.86 7.62
C HIS A 196 -5.37 5.21 6.90
N SER A 197 -6.47 5.92 6.59
CA SER A 197 -6.39 7.25 5.98
C SER A 197 -6.00 8.35 6.99
N PRO A 198 -5.41 9.46 6.52
CA PRO A 198 -5.14 10.63 7.36
C PRO A 198 -6.40 11.19 8.04
N GLY A 199 -7.52 11.27 7.31
CA GLY A 199 -8.80 11.73 7.87
C GLY A 199 -9.33 10.79 8.95
N GLY A 200 -9.15 9.47 8.81
CA GLY A 200 -9.45 8.51 9.88
C GLY A 200 -8.66 8.75 11.16
N THR A 201 -7.39 9.15 11.03
CA THR A 201 -6.56 9.49 12.19
C THR A 201 -7.07 10.74 12.90
N VAL A 202 -7.41 11.79 12.14
CA VAL A 202 -8.01 13.01 12.69
C VAL A 202 -9.38 12.71 13.32
N ALA A 203 -10.21 11.90 12.66
CA ALA A 203 -11.52 11.50 13.17
C ALA A 203 -11.41 10.78 14.52
N ARG A 204 -10.44 9.88 14.71
CA ARG A 204 -10.22 9.22 16.02
C ARG A 204 -9.74 10.18 17.11
N LEU A 205 -8.95 11.19 16.75
CA LEU A 205 -8.48 12.19 17.70
C LEU A 205 -9.63 13.10 18.16
N LEU A 206 -10.58 13.40 17.28
CA LEU A 206 -11.70 14.30 17.56
C LEU A 206 -12.97 13.58 18.06
N ALA A 207 -13.15 12.31 17.69
CA ALA A 207 -14.32 11.47 18.00
C ALA A 207 -13.86 10.02 18.29
N PRO A 208 -13.21 9.78 19.46
CA PRO A 208 -12.62 8.48 19.78
C PRO A 208 -13.64 7.35 19.94
N ASP A 209 -14.91 7.68 20.18
CA ASP A 209 -16.04 6.74 20.23
C ASP A 209 -16.30 6.05 18.88
N THR A 210 -15.80 6.60 17.79
CA THR A 210 -15.91 6.00 16.45
C THR A 210 -14.90 4.87 16.18
N PHE A 211 -14.03 4.56 17.15
CA PHE A 211 -12.92 3.61 16.97
C PHE A 211 -13.39 2.18 16.65
N PHE A 212 -14.40 1.67 17.36
CA PHE A 212 -14.94 0.32 17.15
C PHE A 212 -16.16 0.29 16.23
N GLY A 213 -16.55 1.41 15.64
CA GLY A 213 -17.71 1.49 14.74
C GLY A 213 -18.42 2.84 14.77
N TYR A 214 -19.61 2.88 14.20
CA TYR A 214 -20.40 4.10 14.11
C TYR A 214 -20.87 4.60 15.48
N ALA A 215 -20.55 5.86 15.80
CA ALA A 215 -21.27 6.60 16.84
C ALA A 215 -22.71 6.86 16.35
N ARG A 216 -23.71 6.72 17.22
CA ARG A 216 -25.10 7.08 16.86
C ARG A 216 -25.13 8.56 16.44
N GLY A 217 -25.50 8.84 15.19
CA GLY A 217 -25.79 10.20 14.72
C GLY A 217 -24.76 10.84 13.78
N THR A 218 -23.73 10.13 13.32
CA THR A 218 -22.85 10.65 12.26
C THR A 218 -23.52 10.51 10.87
N PRO A 219 -23.55 11.57 10.05
CA PRO A 219 -24.16 11.52 8.72
C PRO A 219 -23.39 10.57 7.77
N LEU A 220 -24.15 9.95 6.86
CA LEU A 220 -23.69 9.04 5.81
C LEU A 220 -22.80 9.73 4.77
#